data_AF-Q0VDW2-F1
#
_entry.id   AF-Q0VDW2-F1
#
_cell.length_a   1.000
_cell.length_b   1.000
_cell.length_c   1.000
_cell.angle_alpha   90.00
_cell.angle_beta   90.00
_cell.angle_gamma   90.00
#
_symmetry.space_group_name_H-M   'P 1'
#
loop_
_entity.id
_entity.type
_entity.pdbx_description
1 polymer ?
#
loop_
_entity_poly.entity_id
_entity_poly.type
_entity_poly.pdbx_seq_one_letter_code
_entity_poly.pdbx_strand_id
1 'polypeptide(L)'
;QEGTDKGKGKGKGKGKGKHQVSEPKEPEAAIKLPKLRTLDVFSGCGGLSEGFHQAGISETLWAIEMWDPAAQAFRLNNPGTTVFTEDCNVLLKLVMAGEVTNSLGQRLPQKGDVEMLCGGPPCQGFSGMNRFNSRTYSKFKNSLVVSFLSYCDYYRPRFFLLENVRNFVSYRRSMVLKLTLRCLVRMGYQCTFGCSD
;
A
#
# COMPACT_ATOMS: atom_id res chain seq x y z
N GLN A 1 83.33 -33.67 -23.81
CA GLN A 1 82.64 -34.90 -23.37
C GLN A 1 81.70 -34.52 -22.25
N GLU A 2 80.50 -35.07 -22.28
CA GLU A 2 79.37 -34.75 -21.39
C GLU A 2 79.71 -34.74 -19.90
N GLY A 3 78.91 -33.99 -19.14
CA GLY A 3 78.87 -34.07 -17.70
C GLY A 3 77.76 -33.19 -17.14
N THR A 4 76.52 -33.68 -17.21
CA THR A 4 75.38 -33.10 -16.50
C THR A 4 75.52 -33.31 -14.99
N ASP A 5 75.33 -32.26 -14.20
CA ASP A 5 74.91 -32.41 -12.81
C ASP A 5 73.95 -31.28 -12.39
N LYS A 6 72.86 -31.67 -11.72
CA LYS A 6 71.80 -30.80 -11.19
C LYS A 6 71.74 -31.01 -9.68
N GLY A 7 71.97 -29.96 -8.90
CA GLY A 7 71.85 -30.02 -7.43
C GLY A 7 71.55 -28.68 -6.76
N LYS A 8 70.25 -28.39 -6.60
CA LYS A 8 69.57 -27.60 -5.54
C LYS A 8 70.30 -26.42 -4.82
N GLY A 9 69.82 -25.21 -5.11
CA GLY A 9 68.97 -24.40 -4.21
C GLY A 9 69.61 -23.55 -3.09
N LYS A 10 69.45 -22.21 -3.17
CA LYS A 10 68.89 -21.31 -2.13
C LYS A 10 69.00 -19.82 -2.52
N GLY A 11 67.88 -19.10 -2.44
CA GLY A 11 67.77 -17.88 -1.63
C GLY A 11 68.15 -16.49 -2.19
N LYS A 12 67.09 -15.64 -2.30
CA LYS A 12 67.00 -14.18 -2.06
C LYS A 12 67.49 -13.19 -3.14
N GLY A 13 66.52 -12.44 -3.69
CA GLY A 13 66.68 -11.10 -4.25
C GLY A 13 65.32 -10.40 -4.38
N LYS A 14 65.19 -9.23 -3.75
CA LYS A 14 63.95 -8.46 -3.50
C LYS A 14 63.34 -7.87 -4.79
N GLY A 15 62.04 -8.09 -5.02
CA GLY A 15 61.21 -7.28 -5.92
C GLY A 15 60.10 -6.59 -5.13
N LYS A 16 60.11 -5.25 -5.08
CA LYS A 16 59.06 -4.43 -4.45
C LYS A 16 57.76 -4.55 -5.24
N GLY A 17 56.81 -5.37 -4.79
CA GLY A 17 55.42 -5.34 -5.25
C GLY A 17 54.71 -4.09 -4.71
N LYS A 18 54.17 -3.26 -5.61
CA LYS A 18 53.32 -2.12 -5.24
C LYS A 18 52.06 -2.66 -4.57
N HIS A 19 51.84 -2.30 -3.31
CA HIS A 19 50.54 -2.42 -2.67
C HIS A 19 49.57 -1.50 -3.42
N GLN A 20 48.67 -2.06 -4.23
CA GLN A 20 47.45 -1.35 -4.61
C GLN A 20 46.54 -1.36 -3.39
N VAL A 21 46.49 -0.23 -2.71
CA VAL A 21 45.43 0.07 -1.75
C VAL A 21 44.17 0.20 -2.59
N SER A 22 43.24 -0.75 -2.48
CA SER A 22 41.92 -0.63 -3.06
C SER A 22 41.23 0.55 -2.37
N GLU A 23 40.94 1.61 -3.12
CA GLU A 23 40.10 2.70 -2.66
C GLU A 23 38.76 2.14 -2.15
N PRO A 24 38.18 2.68 -1.07
CA PRO A 24 36.84 2.31 -0.66
C PRO A 24 35.90 2.65 -1.82
N LYS A 25 35.18 1.65 -2.35
CA LYS A 25 34.08 1.91 -3.27
C LYS A 25 33.12 2.89 -2.60
N GLU A 26 32.93 4.05 -3.21
CA GLU A 26 31.90 5.00 -2.80
C GLU A 26 30.57 4.25 -2.68
N PRO A 27 29.75 4.52 -1.65
CA PRO A 27 28.45 3.87 -1.51
C PRO A 27 27.63 4.20 -2.76
N GLU A 28 27.26 3.16 -3.48
CA GLU A 28 26.41 3.22 -4.67
C GLU A 28 25.17 4.04 -4.30
N ALA A 29 25.02 5.22 -4.91
CA ALA A 29 23.97 6.17 -4.53
C ALA A 29 22.60 5.47 -4.65
N ALA A 30 21.92 5.28 -3.52
CA ALA A 30 20.64 4.60 -3.48
C ALA A 30 19.65 5.29 -4.43
N ILE A 31 19.11 4.54 -5.39
CA ILE A 31 18.14 5.05 -6.36
C ILE A 31 16.89 5.50 -5.60
N LYS A 32 16.66 6.81 -5.54
CA LYS A 32 15.47 7.38 -4.90
C LYS A 32 14.32 7.43 -5.91
N LEU A 33 13.38 6.48 -5.78
CA LEU A 33 12.18 6.46 -6.61
C LEU A 33 11.18 7.55 -6.15
N PRO A 34 10.35 8.08 -7.08
CA PRO A 34 9.26 8.98 -6.71
C PRO A 34 8.22 8.25 -5.87
N LYS A 35 7.67 8.96 -4.87
CA LYS A 35 6.59 8.45 -4.01
C LYS A 35 5.28 8.35 -4.79
N LEU A 36 4.50 7.31 -4.50
CA LEU A 36 3.18 7.11 -5.10
C LEU A 36 2.15 8.04 -4.46
N ARG A 37 1.44 8.80 -5.29
CA ARG A 37 0.30 9.60 -4.84
C ARG A 37 -0.82 8.68 -4.36
N THR A 38 -1.11 8.73 -3.07
CA THR A 38 -1.93 7.74 -2.39
C THR A 38 -3.27 8.31 -1.94
N LEU A 39 -4.33 7.52 -2.14
CA LEU A 39 -5.64 7.70 -1.56
C LEU A 39 -5.85 6.62 -0.48
N ASP A 40 -6.07 7.05 0.76
CA ASP A 40 -6.37 6.18 1.90
C ASP A 40 -7.87 6.28 2.26
N VAL A 41 -8.64 5.21 2.00
CA VAL A 41 -10.08 5.17 2.28
C VAL A 41 -10.31 4.42 3.59
N PHE A 42 -11.16 4.95 4.46
CA PHE A 42 -11.33 4.46 5.84
C PHE A 42 -10.02 4.61 6.62
N SER A 43 -9.41 5.80 6.51
CA SER A 43 -8.03 6.02 6.92
C SER A 43 -7.79 5.93 8.43
N GLY A 44 -8.85 6.04 9.25
CA GLY A 44 -8.72 6.16 10.69
C GLY A 44 -7.81 7.33 11.06
N CYS A 45 -6.99 7.15 12.09
CA CYS A 45 -5.96 8.12 12.48
C CYS A 45 -4.71 8.10 11.56
N GLY A 46 -4.64 7.20 10.58
CA GLY A 46 -3.57 7.15 9.58
C GLY A 46 -2.46 6.13 9.82
N GLY A 47 -2.65 5.14 10.69
CA GLY A 47 -1.61 4.13 10.97
C GLY A 47 -1.10 3.36 9.73
N LEU A 48 -2.01 3.06 8.78
CA LEU A 48 -1.63 2.40 7.52
C LEU A 48 -0.81 3.34 6.62
N SER A 49 -1.27 4.59 6.44
CA SER A 49 -0.55 5.62 5.71
C SER A 49 0.83 5.90 6.30
N GLU A 50 0.94 6.00 7.62
CA GLU A 50 2.20 6.20 8.35
C GLU A 50 3.22 5.10 8.03
N GLY A 51 2.79 3.83 8.04
CA GLY A 51 3.66 2.72 7.65
C GLY A 51 4.20 2.84 6.22
N PHE A 52 3.38 3.30 5.27
CA PHE A 52 3.85 3.51 3.90
C PHE A 52 4.74 4.76 3.74
N HIS A 53 4.50 5.81 4.53
CA HIS A 53 5.36 6.99 4.56
C HIS A 53 6.74 6.65 5.11
N GLN A 54 6.80 5.87 6.20
CA GLN A 54 8.04 5.34 6.79
C GLN A 54 8.80 4.45 5.81
N ALA A 55 8.08 3.62 5.03
CA ALA A 55 8.68 2.81 3.97
C ALA A 55 9.22 3.65 2.79
N GLY A 56 8.89 4.95 2.72
CA GLY A 56 9.38 5.87 1.69
C GLY A 56 8.74 5.66 0.31
N ILE A 57 7.67 4.86 0.21
CA ILE A 57 7.06 4.47 -1.07
C ILE A 57 5.86 5.35 -1.46
N SER A 58 5.24 6.02 -0.50
CA SER A 58 4.01 6.77 -0.73
C SER A 58 3.99 8.15 -0.11
N GLU A 59 3.11 8.97 -0.67
CA GLU A 59 2.67 10.24 -0.11
C GLU A 59 1.14 10.27 -0.17
N THR A 60 0.49 10.31 0.99
CA THR A 60 -0.98 10.29 1.07
C THR A 60 -1.49 11.70 0.81
N LEU A 61 -2.03 11.95 -0.39
CA LEU A 61 -2.55 13.27 -0.76
C LEU A 61 -4.04 13.40 -0.46
N TRP A 62 -4.75 12.28 -0.37
CA TRP A 62 -6.17 12.22 -0.06
C TRP A 62 -6.46 11.16 1.00
N ALA A 63 -7.29 11.49 1.97
CA ALA A 63 -7.78 10.56 2.96
C ALA A 63 -9.28 10.72 3.16
N ILE A 64 -10.01 9.62 3.33
CA ILE A 64 -11.46 9.63 3.58
C ILE A 64 -11.71 8.95 4.91
N GLU A 65 -12.24 9.70 5.88
CA GLU A 65 -12.59 9.20 7.20
C GLU A 65 -13.88 9.85 7.67
N MET A 66 -14.91 9.05 7.90
CA MET A 66 -16.22 9.56 8.29
C MET A 66 -16.27 10.02 9.75
N TRP A 67 -15.44 9.43 10.63
CA TRP A 67 -15.41 9.75 12.06
C TRP A 67 -14.47 10.93 12.34
N ASP A 68 -15.06 12.08 12.65
CA ASP A 68 -14.34 13.36 12.77
C ASP A 68 -13.10 13.31 13.69
N PRO A 69 -13.12 12.74 14.91
CA PRO A 69 -11.93 12.66 15.75
C PRO A 69 -10.74 11.95 15.08
N ALA A 70 -10.99 10.87 14.34
CA ALA A 70 -9.94 10.19 13.58
C ALA A 70 -9.47 11.02 12.37
N ALA A 71 -10.39 11.68 11.67
CA ALA A 71 -10.05 12.59 10.58
C ALA A 71 -9.19 13.77 11.07
N GLN A 72 -9.48 14.35 12.23
CA GLN A 72 -8.65 15.38 12.85
C GLN A 72 -7.26 14.85 13.21
N ALA A 73 -7.17 13.66 13.81
CA ALA A 73 -5.88 13.02 14.08
C ALA A 73 -5.09 12.79 12.78
N PHE A 74 -5.73 12.36 11.69
CA PHE A 74 -5.08 12.21 10.40
C PHE A 74 -4.50 13.55 9.90
N ARG A 75 -5.29 14.64 9.96
CA ARG A 75 -4.86 15.99 9.55
C ARG A 75 -3.65 16.48 10.32
N LEU A 76 -3.61 16.25 11.65
CA LEU A 76 -2.49 16.69 12.49
C LEU A 76 -1.17 16.03 12.09
N ASN A 77 -1.21 14.75 11.72
CA ASN A 77 -0.01 14.00 11.31
C ASN A 77 0.35 14.23 9.84
N ASN A 78 -0.59 14.69 9.01
CA ASN A 78 -0.41 14.80 7.56
C ASN A 78 -0.90 16.16 7.03
N PRO A 79 -0.16 17.26 7.29
CA PRO A 79 -0.60 18.62 6.94
C PRO A 79 -0.74 18.87 5.43
N GLY A 80 -0.10 18.06 4.58
CA GLY A 80 -0.22 18.13 3.12
C GLY A 80 -1.41 17.35 2.54
N THR A 81 -2.14 16.59 3.35
CA THR A 81 -3.23 15.73 2.89
C THR A 81 -4.56 16.47 2.87
N THR A 82 -5.32 16.33 1.78
CA THR A 82 -6.73 16.68 1.76
C THR A 82 -7.55 15.59 2.44
N VAL A 83 -8.01 15.85 3.66
CA VAL A 83 -8.82 14.89 4.44
C VAL A 83 -10.30 15.24 4.30
N PHE A 84 -11.09 14.29 3.80
CA PHE A 84 -12.54 14.39 3.65
C PHE A 84 -13.23 13.74 4.86
N THR A 85 -13.90 14.54 5.68
CA THR A 85 -14.73 14.04 6.80
C THR A 85 -16.13 13.67 6.29
N GLU A 86 -16.22 12.64 5.43
CA GLU A 86 -17.45 12.26 4.72
C GLU A 86 -17.59 10.75 4.54
N ASP A 87 -18.81 10.28 4.20
CA ASP A 87 -19.02 8.91 3.73
C ASP A 87 -18.37 8.73 2.34
N CYS A 88 -17.51 7.71 2.20
CA CYS A 88 -16.86 7.37 0.94
C CYS A 88 -17.84 7.20 -0.23
N ASN A 89 -19.07 6.73 0.00
CA ASN A 89 -20.06 6.57 -1.07
C ASN A 89 -20.55 7.92 -1.60
N VAL A 90 -20.57 8.96 -0.76
CA VAL A 90 -20.93 10.32 -1.17
C VAL A 90 -19.81 10.89 -2.04
N LEU A 91 -18.56 10.80 -1.58
CA LEU A 91 -17.42 11.31 -2.31
C LEU A 91 -17.26 10.62 -3.68
N LEU A 92 -17.36 9.30 -3.74
CA LEU A 92 -17.27 8.58 -5.02
C LEU A 92 -18.39 8.99 -5.98
N LYS A 93 -19.61 9.24 -5.50
CA LYS A 93 -20.72 9.72 -6.34
C LYS A 93 -20.44 11.10 -6.93
N LEU A 94 -19.87 12.01 -6.14
CA LEU A 94 -19.48 13.35 -6.62
C LEU A 94 -18.47 13.22 -7.78
N VAL A 95 -17.42 12.42 -7.58
CA VAL A 95 -16.39 12.22 -8.61
C VAL A 95 -16.97 11.54 -9.86
N MET A 96 -17.86 10.56 -9.69
CA MET A 96 -18.54 9.92 -10.82
C MET A 96 -19.52 10.84 -11.55
N ALA A 97 -20.05 11.86 -10.88
CA ALA A 97 -20.89 12.91 -11.47
C ALA A 97 -20.08 13.99 -12.22
N GLY A 98 -18.74 13.93 -12.16
CA GLY A 98 -17.86 14.91 -12.79
C GLY A 98 -17.54 16.14 -11.94
N GLU A 99 -17.87 16.10 -10.65
CA GLU A 99 -17.54 17.18 -9.72
C GLU A 99 -16.02 17.23 -9.48
N VAL A 100 -15.50 18.46 -9.41
CA VAL A 100 -14.06 18.71 -9.15
C VAL A 100 -13.80 19.03 -7.68
N THR A 101 -14.81 19.53 -6.97
CA THR A 101 -14.72 19.91 -5.56
C THR A 101 -15.97 19.44 -4.81
N ASN A 102 -15.84 19.18 -3.51
CA ASN A 102 -17.02 19.00 -2.64
C ASN A 102 -17.62 20.37 -2.23
N SER A 103 -18.68 20.33 -1.43
CA SER A 103 -19.36 21.52 -0.89
C SER A 103 -18.47 22.41 -0.01
N LEU A 104 -17.35 21.88 0.50
CA LEU A 104 -16.37 22.61 1.30
C LEU A 104 -15.22 23.19 0.45
N GLY A 105 -15.28 23.06 -0.88
CA GLY A 105 -14.24 23.54 -1.78
C GLY A 105 -12.98 22.67 -1.80
N GLN A 106 -13.00 21.48 -1.20
CA GLN A 106 -11.87 20.55 -1.22
C GLN A 106 -11.80 19.87 -2.59
N ARG A 107 -10.62 19.88 -3.21
CA ARG A 107 -10.39 19.29 -4.53
C ARG A 107 -10.48 17.76 -4.46
N LEU A 108 -11.40 17.19 -5.24
CA LEU A 108 -11.60 15.76 -5.35
C LEU A 108 -10.52 15.12 -6.24
N PRO A 109 -9.96 13.95 -5.86
CA PRO A 109 -9.03 13.23 -6.74
C PRO A 109 -9.73 12.79 -8.03
N GLN A 110 -9.04 12.86 -9.15
CA GLN A 110 -9.53 12.47 -10.47
C GLN A 110 -8.79 11.25 -11.01
N LYS A 111 -9.23 10.70 -12.14
CA LYS A 111 -8.51 9.61 -12.81
C LYS A 111 -7.11 10.08 -13.22
N GLY A 112 -6.09 9.28 -12.89
CA GLY A 112 -4.67 9.63 -13.09
C GLY A 112 -3.99 10.27 -11.87
N ASP A 113 -4.76 10.82 -10.94
CA ASP A 113 -4.22 11.39 -9.71
C ASP A 113 -3.77 10.30 -8.73
N VAL A 114 -4.58 9.26 -8.57
CA VAL A 114 -4.38 8.17 -7.60
C VAL A 114 -3.52 7.06 -8.20
N GLU A 115 -2.30 6.91 -7.69
CA GLU A 115 -1.36 5.85 -8.12
C GLU A 115 -1.39 4.64 -7.18
N MET A 116 -1.73 4.86 -5.92
CA MET A 116 -1.92 3.81 -4.92
C MET A 116 -3.21 4.04 -4.15
N LEU A 117 -3.98 2.97 -3.96
CA LEU A 117 -5.21 2.97 -3.19
C LEU A 117 -5.06 1.99 -2.02
N CYS A 118 -5.18 2.49 -0.79
CA CYS A 118 -5.19 1.66 0.41
C CYS A 118 -6.42 1.93 1.26
N GLY A 119 -6.75 0.99 2.15
CA GLY A 119 -7.87 1.16 3.05
C GLY A 119 -8.26 -0.10 3.82
N GLY A 120 -8.89 0.11 4.98
CA GLY A 120 -9.39 -0.93 5.88
C GLY A 120 -10.92 -0.87 6.02
N PRO A 121 -11.71 -1.30 5.01
CA PRO A 121 -13.16 -1.23 5.07
C PRO A 121 -13.70 -2.00 6.29
N PRO A 122 -14.56 -1.38 7.12
CA PRO A 122 -14.95 -1.94 8.41
C PRO A 122 -15.74 -3.24 8.27
N CYS A 123 -15.33 -4.25 9.04
CA CYS A 123 -15.73 -5.64 8.91
C CYS A 123 -16.64 -6.12 10.06
N GLN A 124 -17.47 -5.25 10.63
CA GLN A 124 -18.25 -5.56 11.85
C GLN A 124 -19.38 -6.60 11.64
N GLY A 125 -19.69 -7.01 10.40
CA GLY A 125 -20.59 -8.14 10.11
C GLY A 125 -19.92 -9.53 10.16
N PHE A 126 -18.61 -9.57 10.41
CA PHE A 126 -17.74 -10.72 10.19
C PHE A 126 -17.19 -11.35 11.48
N SER A 127 -17.39 -10.69 12.63
CA SER A 127 -17.12 -11.26 13.94
C SER A 127 -18.24 -12.22 14.34
N GLY A 128 -17.88 -13.44 14.76
CA GLY A 128 -18.83 -14.52 15.12
C GLY A 128 -19.74 -14.24 16.33
N MET A 129 -19.75 -13.01 16.86
CA MET A 129 -20.43 -12.65 18.11
C MET A 129 -21.88 -12.15 17.90
N ASN A 130 -22.28 -11.80 16.68
CA ASN A 130 -23.67 -11.45 16.35
C ASN A 130 -24.34 -12.57 15.54
N ARG A 131 -24.73 -13.65 16.24
CA ARG A 131 -25.60 -14.72 15.72
C ARG A 131 -27.07 -14.28 15.56
N PHE A 132 -27.41 -13.09 16.03
CA PHE A 132 -28.76 -12.54 15.98
C PHE A 132 -28.93 -11.55 14.82
N ASN A 133 -29.61 -12.04 13.79
CA ASN A 133 -30.66 -11.35 13.05
C ASN A 133 -30.40 -9.88 12.61
N SER A 134 -29.75 -9.67 11.47
CA SER A 134 -30.27 -8.71 10.47
C SER A 134 -29.68 -8.95 9.07
N ARG A 135 -30.56 -9.39 8.17
CA ARG A 135 -30.28 -9.62 6.74
C ARG A 135 -29.82 -8.35 6.01
N THR A 136 -30.07 -7.17 6.60
CA THR A 136 -29.86 -5.84 6.01
C THR A 136 -28.53 -5.22 6.43
N TYR A 137 -28.14 -5.32 7.70
CA TYR A 137 -26.90 -4.72 8.23
C TYR A 137 -25.64 -5.46 7.74
N SER A 138 -25.71 -6.79 7.64
CA SER A 138 -24.66 -7.59 7.00
C SER A 138 -24.51 -7.28 5.51
N LYS A 139 -25.60 -6.95 4.80
CA LYS A 139 -25.52 -6.48 3.40
C LYS A 139 -24.83 -5.12 3.31
N PHE A 140 -25.15 -4.20 4.22
CA PHE A 140 -24.57 -2.86 4.25
C PHE A 140 -23.07 -2.85 4.56
N LYS A 141 -22.55 -3.71 5.44
CA LYS A 141 -21.10 -3.75 5.73
C LYS A 141 -20.28 -4.54 4.73
N ASN A 142 -20.85 -5.61 4.15
CA ASN A 142 -20.31 -6.18 2.91
C ASN A 142 -20.28 -5.12 1.79
N SER A 143 -21.19 -4.13 1.83
CA SER A 143 -21.24 -3.05 0.86
C SER A 143 -20.00 -2.17 0.88
N LEU A 144 -19.32 -1.97 2.00
CA LEU A 144 -18.15 -1.07 2.04
C LEU A 144 -16.91 -1.70 1.38
N VAL A 145 -16.79 -3.02 1.41
CA VAL A 145 -15.82 -3.74 0.57
C VAL A 145 -16.14 -3.52 -0.92
N VAL A 146 -17.42 -3.55 -1.29
CA VAL A 146 -17.85 -3.26 -2.66
C VAL A 146 -17.58 -1.80 -3.02
N SER A 147 -17.89 -0.85 -2.15
CA SER A 147 -17.57 0.57 -2.33
C SER A 147 -16.07 0.75 -2.56
N PHE A 148 -15.23 0.12 -1.75
CA PHE A 148 -13.78 0.18 -1.89
C PHE A 148 -13.28 -0.45 -3.21
N LEU A 149 -13.89 -1.56 -3.65
CA LEU A 149 -13.62 -2.13 -4.96
C LEU A 149 -14.09 -1.20 -6.10
N SER A 150 -15.17 -0.44 -5.92
CA SER A 150 -15.61 0.57 -6.89
C SER A 150 -14.61 1.73 -7.00
N TYR A 151 -13.98 2.15 -5.89
CA TYR A 151 -12.85 3.08 -5.94
C TYR A 151 -11.70 2.50 -6.77
N CYS A 152 -11.33 1.24 -6.55
CA CYS A 152 -10.29 0.57 -7.33
C CYS A 152 -10.63 0.52 -8.83
N ASP A 153 -11.86 0.15 -9.19
CA ASP A 153 -12.29 0.10 -10.58
C ASP A 153 -12.35 1.48 -11.24
N TYR A 154 -12.78 2.50 -10.51
CA TYR A 154 -12.89 3.86 -11.02
C TYR A 154 -11.52 4.50 -11.25
N TYR A 155 -10.65 4.49 -10.24
CA TYR A 155 -9.35 5.19 -10.28
C TYR A 155 -8.27 4.41 -11.01
N ARG A 156 -8.40 3.08 -11.12
CA ARG A 156 -7.38 2.20 -11.71
C ARG A 156 -5.95 2.47 -11.19
N PRO A 157 -5.72 2.45 -9.87
CA PRO A 157 -4.39 2.69 -9.30
C PRO A 157 -3.38 1.60 -9.72
N ARG A 158 -2.09 1.91 -9.67
CA ARG A 158 -1.01 0.94 -9.93
C ARG A 158 -0.94 -0.13 -8.84
N PHE A 159 -1.18 0.26 -7.59
CA PHE A 159 -1.20 -0.63 -6.44
C PHE A 159 -2.50 -0.48 -5.65
N PHE A 160 -3.04 -1.61 -5.20
CA PHE A 160 -4.24 -1.69 -4.39
C PHE A 160 -3.96 -2.54 -3.14
N LEU A 161 -4.32 -2.03 -1.97
CA LEU A 161 -4.20 -2.74 -0.71
C LEU A 161 -5.49 -2.65 0.09
N LEU A 162 -6.03 -3.82 0.45
CA LEU A 162 -7.20 -3.95 1.32
C LEU A 162 -6.73 -4.64 2.60
N GLU A 163 -6.68 -3.88 3.70
CA GLU A 163 -6.41 -4.43 5.02
C GLU A 163 -7.71 -4.91 5.68
N ASN A 164 -7.65 -6.04 6.37
CA ASN A 164 -8.77 -6.51 7.16
C ASN A 164 -8.36 -7.52 8.23
N VAL A 165 -9.28 -7.78 9.17
CA VAL A 165 -9.12 -8.79 10.21
C VAL A 165 -8.92 -10.19 9.63
N ARG A 166 -8.17 -11.07 10.33
CA ARG A 166 -7.88 -12.45 9.89
C ARG A 166 -9.13 -13.24 9.47
N ASN A 167 -10.27 -13.04 10.13
CA ASN A 167 -11.53 -13.72 9.81
C ASN A 167 -12.12 -13.34 8.44
N PHE A 168 -11.60 -12.31 7.77
CA PHE A 168 -12.01 -11.94 6.42
C PHE A 168 -11.84 -13.11 5.43
N VAL A 169 -10.77 -13.90 5.58
CA VAL A 169 -10.47 -15.02 4.65
C VAL A 169 -11.40 -16.22 4.83
N SER A 170 -11.98 -16.41 6.02
CA SER A 170 -12.84 -17.56 6.34
C SER A 170 -14.33 -17.23 6.32
N TYR A 171 -14.69 -15.95 6.36
CA TYR A 171 -16.09 -15.52 6.47
C TYR A 171 -16.99 -16.02 5.33
N ARG A 172 -18.19 -16.47 5.70
CA ARG A 172 -19.20 -17.04 4.78
C ARG A 172 -18.62 -18.12 3.86
N ARG A 173 -17.82 -19.04 4.40
CA ARG A 173 -17.09 -20.06 3.62
C ARG A 173 -16.19 -19.41 2.55
N SER A 174 -15.45 -18.40 2.98
CA SER A 174 -14.53 -17.58 2.16
C SER A 174 -15.20 -16.87 0.98
N MET A 175 -16.54 -16.71 0.97
CA MET A 175 -17.24 -16.11 -0.17
C MET A 175 -16.87 -14.65 -0.38
N VAL A 176 -16.64 -13.89 0.70
CA VAL A 176 -16.27 -12.48 0.58
C VAL A 176 -14.90 -12.35 -0.07
N LEU A 177 -13.89 -13.07 0.45
CA LEU A 177 -12.56 -13.12 -0.18
C LEU A 177 -12.63 -13.56 -1.65
N LYS A 178 -13.34 -14.65 -1.96
CA LYS A 178 -13.46 -15.16 -3.33
C LYS A 178 -14.10 -14.14 -4.27
N LEU A 179 -15.13 -13.43 -3.83
CA LEU A 179 -15.78 -12.39 -4.64
C LEU A 179 -14.87 -11.16 -4.81
N THR A 180 -14.17 -10.74 -3.76
CA THR A 180 -13.17 -9.67 -3.83
C THR A 180 -12.09 -9.99 -4.86
N LEU A 181 -11.47 -11.18 -4.78
CA LEU A 181 -10.47 -11.63 -5.75
C LEU A 181 -11.07 -11.75 -7.16
N ARG A 182 -12.29 -12.28 -7.29
CA ARG A 182 -12.98 -12.38 -8.59
C ARG A 182 -13.21 -11.00 -9.22
N CYS A 183 -13.59 -10.00 -8.43
CA CYS A 183 -13.74 -8.62 -8.88
C CYS A 183 -12.41 -8.05 -9.36
N LEU A 184 -11.33 -8.20 -8.60
CA LEU A 184 -9.98 -7.74 -8.98
C LEU A 184 -9.49 -8.39 -10.28
N VAL A 185 -9.61 -9.72 -10.40
CA VAL A 185 -9.27 -10.44 -11.64
C VAL A 185 -10.12 -9.94 -12.81
N ARG A 186 -11.43 -9.70 -12.61
CA ARG A 186 -12.31 -9.16 -13.65
C ARG A 186 -11.92 -7.74 -14.08
N MET A 187 -11.41 -6.93 -13.16
CA MET A 187 -10.86 -5.60 -13.45
C MET A 187 -9.51 -5.66 -14.20
N GLY A 188 -8.89 -6.84 -14.30
CA GLY A 188 -7.58 -7.04 -14.93
C GLY A 188 -6.39 -6.91 -13.98
N TYR A 189 -6.63 -6.88 -12.66
CA TYR A 189 -5.56 -6.80 -11.67
C TYR A 189 -4.90 -8.15 -11.42
N GLN A 190 -3.59 -8.12 -11.22
CA GLN A 190 -2.88 -9.17 -10.50
C GLN A 190 -3.22 -9.03 -9.01
N CYS A 191 -3.63 -10.11 -8.37
CA CYS A 191 -4.03 -10.08 -6.96
C CYS A 191 -3.58 -11.34 -6.22
N THR A 192 -3.24 -11.16 -4.94
CA THR A 192 -2.97 -12.23 -3.99
C THR A 192 -3.55 -11.83 -2.63
N PHE A 193 -3.57 -12.75 -1.68
CA PHE A 193 -3.92 -12.48 -0.29
C PHE A 193 -2.96 -13.20 0.66
N GLY A 194 -2.81 -12.68 1.86
CA GLY A 194 -1.99 -13.27 2.92
C GLY A 194 -2.53 -12.88 4.30
N CYS A 195 -2.12 -13.62 5.31
CA CYS A 195 -2.35 -13.27 6.70
C CYS A 195 -0.98 -13.11 7.37
N SER A 196 -0.81 -11.98 8.07
CA SER A 196 0.38 -11.71 8.87
C SER A 196 0.04 -11.83 10.35
N ASP A 197 1.01 -12.26 11.15
CA ASP A 197 0.83 -12.45 12.59
C ASP A 197 0.89 -11.16 13.40
#